data_AF-A0A5M9TW61-F1
#
_entry.id   AF-A0A5M9TW61-F1
#
_cell.length_a   1.000
_cell.length_b   1.000
_cell.length_c   1.000
_cell.angle_alpha   90.00
_cell.angle_beta   90.00
_cell.angle_gamma   90.00
#
_symmetry.space_group_name_H-M   'P 1'
#
loop_
_entity.id
_entity.type
_entity.pdbx_description
1 polymer ?
#
loop_
_entity_poly.entity_id
_entity_poly.type
_entity_poly.pdbx_seq_one_letter_code
_entity_poly.pdbx_strand_id
1 'polypeptide(L)'
;MSQVAEDKSKPYLTPLIKRIRAHILTSGTSMKSISAKAGIPEKRFYRLMDGTSMMSADEVELLCKIEGLELDPKEIFLAKNS
;
A
#
# COMPACT_ATOMS: atom_id res chain seq x y z
N MET A 1 -8.29 -3.48 -25.64
CA MET A 1 -7.69 -4.04 -24.41
C MET A 1 -6.46 -3.21 -24.11
N SER A 2 -6.51 -2.29 -23.14
CA SER A 2 -5.37 -1.41 -22.86
C SER A 2 -4.39 -2.14 -21.94
N GLN A 3 -3.26 -2.57 -22.50
CA GLN A 3 -2.10 -3.02 -21.75
C GLN A 3 -1.57 -1.83 -20.95
N VAL A 4 -1.75 -1.86 -19.63
CA VAL A 4 -1.13 -0.88 -18.74
C VAL A 4 0.36 -1.21 -18.72
N ALA A 5 1.17 -0.35 -19.34
CA ALA A 5 2.63 -0.48 -19.35
C ALA A 5 3.14 -0.56 -17.91
N GLU A 6 3.87 -1.62 -17.57
CA GLU A 6 4.55 -1.73 -16.29
C GLU A 6 5.64 -0.65 -16.22
N ASP A 7 5.39 0.38 -15.42
CA ASP A 7 6.39 1.36 -15.04
C ASP A 7 7.44 0.66 -14.15
N LYS A 8 8.52 0.19 -14.78
CA LYS A 8 9.64 -0.50 -14.12
C LYS A 8 10.31 0.32 -13.00
N SER A 9 9.95 1.61 -12.83
CA SER A 9 10.44 2.44 -11.73
C SER A 9 9.80 2.12 -10.37
N LYS A 10 8.68 1.38 -10.32
CA LYS A 10 7.93 1.08 -9.09
C LYS A 10 7.63 -0.42 -8.95
N PRO A 11 8.66 -1.24 -8.74
CA PRO A 11 8.55 -2.70 -8.81
C PRO A 11 7.63 -3.31 -7.73
N TYR A 12 7.34 -2.57 -6.67
CA TYR A 12 6.52 -3.05 -5.55
C TYR A 12 5.14 -2.41 -5.49
N LEU A 13 4.66 -1.78 -6.57
CA LEU A 13 3.33 -1.18 -6.58
C LEU A 13 2.23 -2.26 -6.59
N THR A 14 1.79 -2.69 -5.41
CA THR A 14 0.77 -3.73 -5.24
C THR A 14 -0.67 -3.18 -5.30
N PRO A 15 -1.69 -4.03 -5.55
CA PRO A 15 -3.10 -3.64 -5.39
C PRO A 15 -3.42 -3.06 -4.00
N LEU A 16 -2.83 -3.64 -2.95
CA LEU A 16 -2.85 -3.13 -1.58
C LEU A 16 -2.44 -1.65 -1.50
N ILE A 17 -1.28 -1.29 -2.07
CA ILE A 17 -0.79 0.09 -2.05
C ILE A 17 -1.75 1.05 -2.79
N LYS A 18 -2.32 0.61 -3.92
CA LYS A 18 -3.32 1.41 -4.66
C LYS A 18 -4.57 1.64 -3.82
N ARG A 19 -5.04 0.63 -3.09
CA ARG A 19 -6.22 0.72 -2.22
C ARG A 19 -5.97 1.61 -1.01
N ILE A 20 -4.81 1.52 -0.37
CA ILE A 20 -4.43 2.44 0.72
C ILE A 20 -4.43 3.89 0.23
N ARG A 21 -3.83 4.15 -0.94
CA ARG A 21 -3.84 5.48 -1.55
C ARG A 21 -5.26 5.97 -1.86
N ALA A 22 -6.12 5.11 -2.38
CA ALA A 22 -7.52 5.44 -2.62
C ALA A 22 -8.26 5.77 -1.31
N HIS A 23 -8.08 4.96 -0.27
CA HIS A 23 -8.67 5.19 1.05
C HIS A 23 -8.23 6.53 1.65
N ILE A 24 -6.95 6.88 1.53
CA ILE A 24 -6.39 8.17 1.97
C ILE A 24 -7.07 9.33 1.24
N LEU A 25 -7.22 9.22 -0.08
CA LEU A 25 -7.90 10.23 -0.90
C LEU A 25 -9.38 10.38 -0.53
N THR A 26 -10.10 9.27 -0.32
CA THR A 26 -11.55 9.30 -0.04
C THR A 26 -11.89 9.71 1.39
N SER A 27 -11.05 9.33 2.36
CA SER A 27 -11.26 9.69 3.78
C SER A 27 -10.84 11.13 4.10
N GLY A 28 -10.09 11.79 3.21
CA GLY A 28 -9.49 13.09 3.50
C GLY A 28 -8.36 13.03 4.54
N THR A 29 -7.93 11.83 4.93
CA THR A 29 -6.85 11.63 5.90
C THR A 29 -5.50 11.88 5.24
N SER A 30 -4.56 12.52 5.94
CA SER A 30 -3.21 12.71 5.40
C SER A 30 -2.38 11.42 5.49
N MET A 31 -1.48 11.20 4.53
CA MET A 31 -0.50 10.11 4.56
C MET A 31 0.29 10.08 5.87
N LYS A 32 0.65 11.25 6.39
CA LYS A 32 1.32 11.41 7.69
C LYS A 32 0.49 10.89 8.87
N SER A 33 -0.82 11.16 8.86
CA SER A 33 -1.72 10.65 9.90
C SER A 33 -1.83 9.14 9.82
N ILE A 34 -1.96 8.56 8.62
CA ILE A 34 -1.97 7.11 8.44
C ILE A 34 -0.65 6.48 8.89
N SER A 35 0.50 7.05 8.51
CA SER A 35 1.79 6.52 8.94
C SER A 35 1.94 6.53 10.47
N ALA A 36 1.46 7.59 11.13
CA ALA A 36 1.46 7.69 12.58
C ALA A 36 0.52 6.66 13.23
N LYS A 37 -0.71 6.48 12.69
CA LYS A 37 -1.66 5.45 13.15
C LYS A 37 -1.11 4.03 12.96
N ALA A 38 -0.39 3.79 11.86
CA ALA A 38 0.26 2.52 11.55
C ALA A 38 1.47 2.21 12.45
N GLY A 39 2.03 3.21 13.11
CA GLY A 39 3.34 3.09 13.75
C GLY A 39 4.51 2.93 12.77
N ILE A 40 4.32 3.30 11.50
CA ILE A 40 5.35 3.18 10.46
C ILE A 40 6.05 4.54 10.30
N PRO A 41 7.39 4.60 10.32
CA PRO A 41 8.12 5.84 10.09
C PRO A 41 7.71 6.50 8.77
N GLU A 42 7.45 7.80 8.80
CA GLU A 42 6.90 8.55 7.66
C GLU A 42 7.68 8.30 6.36
N LYS A 43 9.01 8.45 6.39
CA LYS A 43 9.88 8.17 5.23
C LYS A 43 9.74 6.74 4.70
N ARG A 44 9.54 5.75 5.59
CA ARG A 44 9.33 4.35 5.20
C ARG A 44 7.96 4.19 4.55
N PHE A 45 6.93 4.76 5.15
CA PHE A 45 5.56 4.73 4.63
C PHE A 45 5.48 5.33 3.22
N TYR A 46 6.10 6.49 2.97
CA TYR A 46 6.13 7.08 1.62
C TYR A 46 6.79 6.17 0.60
N ARG A 47 7.93 5.55 0.92
CA ARG A 47 8.60 4.60 0.01
C ARG A 47 7.75 3.38 -0.31
N LEU A 48 7.04 2.86 0.69
CA LEU A 48 6.07 1.77 0.51
C LEU A 48 4.96 2.19 -0.44
N MET A 49 4.34 3.35 -0.18
CA MET A 49 3.25 3.86 -1.02
C MET A 49 3.72 4.15 -2.44
N ASP A 50 4.95 4.62 -2.62
CA ASP A 50 5.54 4.87 -3.93
C ASP A 50 5.94 3.60 -4.69
N GLY A 51 5.86 2.42 -4.06
CA GLY A 51 6.26 1.15 -4.66
C GLY A 51 7.78 1.05 -4.88
N THR A 52 8.56 1.92 -4.24
CA THR A 52 10.04 1.94 -4.32
C THR A 52 10.67 1.03 -3.28
N SER A 53 9.88 0.50 -2.35
CA SER A 53 10.34 -0.49 -1.39
C SER A 53 9.29 -1.56 -1.15
N MET A 54 9.76 -2.79 -0.96
CA MET A 54 8.92 -3.93 -0.58
C MET A 54 8.32 -3.73 0.80
N MET A 55 7.09 -4.17 0.99
CA MET A 55 6.35 -4.17 2.26
C MET A 55 6.54 -5.52 2.96
N SER A 56 6.81 -5.51 4.26
CA SER A 56 6.85 -6.75 5.07
C SER A 56 5.44 -7.19 5.46
N ALA A 57 5.29 -8.46 5.89
CA ALA A 57 4.03 -8.97 6.41
C ALA A 57 3.54 -8.15 7.61
N ASP A 58 4.43 -7.81 8.55
CA ASP A 58 4.11 -6.98 9.71
C ASP A 58 3.58 -5.59 9.29
N GLU A 59 4.20 -4.96 8.29
CA GLU A 59 3.76 -3.66 7.78
C GLU A 59 2.38 -3.76 7.10
N VAL A 60 2.11 -4.87 6.39
CA VAL A 60 0.76 -5.13 5.85
C VAL A 60 -0.25 -5.21 6.98
N GLU A 61 0.02 -6.01 8.02
CA GLU A 61 -0.89 -6.16 9.16
C GLU A 61 -1.15 -4.85 9.89
N LEU A 62 -0.12 -4.03 10.08
CA LEU A 62 -0.25 -2.72 10.71
C LEU A 62 -1.15 -1.79 9.89
N LEU A 63 -1.06 -1.85 8.56
CA LEU A 63 -1.87 -1.04 7.65
C LEU A 63 -3.33 -1.52 7.59
N CYS A 64 -3.56 -2.85 7.64
CA CYS A 64 -4.91 -3.43 7.73
C CYS A 64 -5.65 -3.01 9.02
N LYS A 65 -4.93 -2.73 10.11
CA LYS A 65 -5.54 -2.34 11.40
C LYS A 65 -6.02 -0.89 11.42
N ILE A 66 -5.73 -0.11 10.39
CA ILE A 66 -6.12 1.31 10.33
C ILE A 66 -7.58 1.40 9.89
N GLU A 67 -8.34 2.25 10.58
CA GLU A 67 -9.79 2.46 10.46
C GLU A 67 -10.36 2.24 9.04
N GLY A 68 -11.10 1.14 8.85
CA GLY A 68 -11.88 0.88 7.63
C GLY A 68 -11.07 0.40 6.42
N LEU A 69 -9.78 0.12 6.57
CA LEU A 69 -8.98 -0.56 5.55
C LEU A 69 -9.16 -2.09 5.65
N GLU A 70 -10.38 -2.56 5.39
CA GLU A 70 -10.60 -3.98 5.14
C GLU A 70 -9.89 -4.35 3.84
N LEU A 71 -8.83 -5.14 3.96
CA LEU A 71 -8.04 -5.62 2.83
C LEU A 71 -8.40 -7.07 2.57
N ASP A 72 -8.73 -7.39 1.32
CA ASP A 72 -8.93 -8.78 0.94
C ASP A 72 -7.55 -9.45 0.95
N PRO A 73 -7.35 -10.58 1.66
CA PRO A 73 -6.11 -11.35 1.63
C PRO A 73 -5.60 -11.63 0.21
N LYS A 74 -6.49 -11.73 -0.77
CA LYS A 74 -6.12 -11.91 -2.19
C LYS A 74 -5.37 -10.71 -2.78
N GLU A 75 -5.57 -9.50 -2.26
CA GLU A 75 -4.88 -8.28 -2.69
C GLU A 75 -3.46 -8.15 -2.10
N ILE A 76 -3.20 -8.89 -1.02
CA ILE A 76 -1.90 -8.97 -0.35
C ILE A 76 -0.99 -9.99 -1.04
N PHE A 77 -1.56 -11.10 -1.51
CA PHE A 77 -0.83 -12.27 -2.05
C PHE A 77 -0.77 -12.36 -3.59
N LEU A 78 -0.84 -11.24 -4.31
CA LEU A 78 -0.60 -11.23 -5.77
C LEU A 78 0.89 -11.05 -6.11
N ALA A 79 1.76 -11.91 -5.56
CA ALA A 79 3.17 -11.96 -5.93
C ALA A 79 3.70 -13.40 -5.84
N LYS A 80 3.10 -14.32 -6.59
CA LYS A 80 3.74 -15.48 -7.22
C LYS A 80 2.67 -16.32 -7.90
N ASN A 81 2.53 -16.14 -9.22
CA ASN A 81 2.28 -17.21 -10.18
C ASN A 81 2.19 -16.57 -11.57
N SER A 82 3.32 -16.58 -12.28
CA SER A 82 3.48 -16.93 -13.70
C SER A 82 4.90 -16.58 -14.12
#